data_AF-R5KI54-F1
#
_entry.id   AF-R5KI54-F1
#
_cell.length_a   1.000
_cell.length_b   1.000
_cell.length_c   1.000
_cell.angle_alpha   90.00
_cell.angle_beta   90.00
_cell.angle_gamma   90.00
#
_symmetry.space_group_name_H-M   'P 1'
#
loop_
_entity.id
_entity.type
_entity.pdbx_description
1 polymer ?
#
loop_
_entity_poly.entity_id
_entity_poly.type
_entity_poly.pdbx_seq_one_letter_code
_entity_poly.pdbx_strand_id
1 'polypeptide(L)'
;MATLDRILGIMEQVSREHGKAMALTEAGHESIPDSTWWTQTLLPVIAKYPISYVLVWRNAHNKPGHYFAPYPGEPSAKDFVKFHADRRTVFVKAGGEK
;
A
#
# COMPACT_ATOMS: atom_id res chain seq x y z
N MET A 1 1.64 -2.99 13.14
CA MET A 1 0.58 -3.58 12.29
C MET A 1 -0.72 -3.91 13.03
N ALA A 2 -0.69 -4.32 14.31
CA ALA A 2 -1.93 -4.52 15.10
C ALA A 2 -2.90 -3.31 15.09
N THR A 3 -2.38 -2.08 15.12
CA THR A 3 -3.20 -0.87 15.02
C THR A 3 -3.90 -0.73 13.66
N LEU A 4 -3.20 -1.03 12.55
CA LEU A 4 -3.77 -0.95 11.21
C LEU A 4 -4.89 -1.99 11.02
N ASP A 5 -4.64 -3.24 11.46
CA ASP A 5 -5.60 -4.34 11.43
C ASP A 5 -6.90 -3.94 12.16
N ARG A 6 -6.78 -3.40 13.38
CA ARG A 6 -7.93 -2.91 14.15
C ARG A 6 -8.70 -1.80 13.44
N ILE A 7 -8.01 -0.81 12.85
CA ILE A 7 -8.66 0.30 12.14
C ILE A 7 -9.40 -0.22 10.91
N LEU A 8 -8.80 -1.14 10.15
CA LEU A 8 -9.44 -1.74 8.97
C LEU A 8 -10.66 -2.59 9.35
N GLY A 9 -10.62 -3.29 10.49
CA GLY A 9 -11.80 -3.99 11.03
C GLY A 9 -12.97 -3.05 11.33
N ILE A 10 -12.70 -1.90 11.95
CA ILE A 10 -13.74 -0.87 12.19
C ILE A 10 -14.27 -0.32 10.86
N MET A 11 -13.36 -0.01 9.92
CA MET A 11 -13.74 0.51 8.60
C MET A 11 -14.58 -0.47 7.80
N GLU A 12 -14.28 -1.77 7.87
CA GLU A 12 -15.08 -2.81 7.23
C GLU A 12 -16.50 -2.86 7.81
N GLN A 13 -16.64 -2.80 9.15
CA GLN A 13 -17.94 -2.78 9.80
C GLN A 13 -18.78 -1.59 9.32
N VAL A 14 -18.22 -0.37 9.39
CA VAL A 14 -18.91 0.86 8.95
C VAL A 14 -19.23 0.82 7.46
N SER A 15 -18.31 0.31 6.64
CA SER A 15 -18.49 0.13 5.20
C SER A 15 -19.69 -0.77 4.89
N ARG A 16 -19.83 -1.88 5.62
CA ARG A 16 -20.96 -2.81 5.47
C ARG A 16 -22.26 -2.21 5.97
N GLU A 17 -22.26 -1.56 7.13
CA GLU A 17 -23.45 -0.93 7.72
C GLU A 17 -24.05 0.16 6.83
N HIS A 18 -23.21 0.93 6.15
CA HIS A 18 -23.65 2.03 5.29
C HIS A 18 -23.69 1.72 3.78
N GLY A 19 -23.34 0.48 3.38
CA GLY A 19 -23.28 0.09 1.97
C GLY A 19 -22.29 0.95 1.16
N LYS A 20 -21.13 1.27 1.74
CA LYS A 20 -20.07 2.10 1.11
C LYS A 20 -18.83 1.27 0.90
N ALA A 21 -18.07 1.54 -0.16
CA ALA A 21 -16.77 0.91 -0.36
C ALA A 21 -15.73 1.47 0.64
N MET A 22 -14.82 0.63 1.12
CA MET A 22 -13.70 1.07 1.96
C MET A 22 -12.39 1.21 1.18
N ALA A 23 -11.52 2.10 1.65
CA ALA A 23 -10.18 2.31 1.12
C ALA A 23 -9.21 2.66 2.25
N LEU A 24 -7.92 2.35 2.06
CA LEU A 24 -6.84 2.91 2.88
C LEU A 24 -6.26 4.09 2.10
N THR A 25 -6.83 5.26 2.33
CA THR A 25 -6.64 6.43 1.46
C THR A 25 -5.25 7.05 1.57
N GLU A 26 -4.54 6.82 2.68
CA GLU A 26 -3.12 7.15 2.85
C GLU A 26 -2.42 6.08 3.70
N ALA A 27 -1.23 5.68 3.27
CA ALA A 27 -0.34 4.77 3.99
C ALA A 27 1.13 5.06 3.64
N GLY A 28 2.04 4.42 4.37
CA GLY A 28 3.45 4.43 4.00
C GLY A 28 4.41 4.30 5.18
N HIS A 29 5.67 4.01 4.87
CA HIS A 29 6.79 4.10 5.80
C HIS A 29 7.82 5.05 5.18
N GLU A 30 7.97 6.25 5.75
CA GLU A 30 8.89 7.26 5.21
C GLU A 30 10.30 6.67 5.11
N SER A 31 10.95 6.89 3.96
CA SER A 31 12.25 6.30 3.58
C SER A 31 12.30 4.77 3.44
N ILE A 32 11.23 4.03 3.73
CA ILE A 32 11.10 2.58 3.62
C ILE A 32 12.33 1.79 4.18
N PRO A 33 12.72 1.99 5.44
CA PRO A 33 13.92 1.37 6.02
C PRO A 33 13.84 -0.16 6.12
N ASP A 34 12.63 -0.73 6.14
CA ASP A 34 12.41 -2.18 6.07
C ASP A 34 12.37 -2.62 4.59
N SER A 35 13.42 -3.30 4.16
CA SER A 35 13.53 -3.84 2.79
C SER A 35 12.45 -4.86 2.40
N THR A 36 11.68 -5.36 3.37
CA THR A 36 10.59 -6.34 3.19
C THR A 36 9.20 -5.79 3.53
N TRP A 37 9.10 -4.47 3.66
CA TRP A 37 7.90 -3.79 4.16
C TRP A 37 6.64 -4.10 3.36
N TRP A 38 6.74 -4.26 2.04
CA TRP A 38 5.58 -4.43 1.18
C TRP A 38 4.93 -5.80 1.38
N THR A 39 5.72 -6.88 1.33
CA THR A 39 5.18 -8.24 1.37
C THR A 39 5.04 -8.81 2.77
N GLN A 40 5.87 -8.38 3.74
CA GLN A 40 5.85 -8.92 5.11
C GLN A 40 5.09 -8.03 6.10
N THR A 41 4.94 -6.74 5.78
CA THR A 41 4.35 -5.78 6.71
C THR A 41 3.01 -5.25 6.21
N LEU A 42 2.94 -4.67 5.00
CA LEU A 42 1.71 -4.07 4.46
C LEU A 42 0.71 -5.12 3.94
N LEU A 43 1.13 -5.94 2.97
CA LEU A 43 0.28 -6.89 2.26
C LEU A 43 -0.49 -7.87 3.17
N PRO A 44 0.13 -8.49 4.21
CA PRO A 44 -0.57 -9.46 5.04
C PRO A 44 -1.75 -8.87 5.82
N VAL A 45 -1.73 -7.55 6.07
CA VAL A 45 -2.81 -6.86 6.77
C VAL A 45 -3.91 -6.46 5.78
N ILE A 46 -3.56 -5.74 4.71
CA ILE A 46 -4.56 -5.22 3.76
C ILE A 46 -5.31 -6.34 3.02
N ALA A 47 -4.66 -7.50 2.80
CA ALA A 47 -5.26 -8.64 2.11
C ALA A 47 -6.40 -9.33 2.87
N LYS A 48 -6.61 -9.00 4.16
CA LYS A 48 -7.70 -9.56 4.97
C LYS A 48 -9.04 -8.87 4.74
N TYR A 49 -9.03 -7.68 4.14
CA TYR A 49 -10.18 -6.77 4.09
C TYR A 49 -10.58 -6.47 2.64
N PRO A 50 -11.86 -6.15 2.37
CA PRO A 50 -12.36 -5.82 1.03
C PRO A 50 -12.01 -4.37 0.63
N ILE A 51 -10.71 -4.05 0.61
CA ILE A 51 -10.19 -2.71 0.30
C ILE A 51 -10.25 -2.45 -1.21
N SER A 52 -10.81 -1.30 -1.58
CA SER A 52 -10.91 -0.88 -2.99
C SER A 52 -9.58 -0.37 -3.54
N TYR A 53 -8.84 0.40 -2.74
CA TYR A 53 -7.49 0.85 -3.08
C TYR A 53 -6.68 1.18 -1.82
N VAL A 54 -5.36 1.12 -1.98
CA VAL A 54 -4.37 1.61 -1.03
C VAL A 54 -3.50 2.63 -1.75
N LEU A 55 -3.30 3.80 -1.16
CA LEU A 55 -2.45 4.84 -1.72
C LEU A 55 -1.29 5.15 -0.77
N VAL A 56 -0.06 5.08 -1.27
CA VAL A 56 1.12 5.57 -0.56
C VAL A 56 1.43 7.01 -0.97
N TRP A 57 2.02 7.76 -0.05
CA TRP A 57 2.26 9.19 -0.26
C TRP A 57 3.36 9.47 -1.29
N ARG A 58 3.57 10.75 -1.61
CA ARG A 58 4.47 11.21 -2.68
C ARG A 58 5.93 10.79 -2.46
N ASN A 59 6.68 10.70 -3.57
CA ASN A 59 8.14 10.76 -3.56
C ASN A 59 8.60 12.20 -3.79
N ALA A 60 9.16 12.85 -2.77
CA ALA A 60 9.59 14.25 -2.85
C ALA A 60 10.90 14.43 -3.62
N HIS A 61 10.86 15.18 -4.72
CA HIS A 61 12.07 15.61 -5.40
C HIS A 61 12.87 16.66 -4.61
N ASN A 62 12.22 17.39 -3.70
CA ASN A 62 12.78 18.56 -3.00
C ASN A 62 13.10 18.32 -1.51
N LYS A 63 12.86 17.11 -0.98
CA LYS A 63 13.13 16.76 0.41
C LYS A 63 13.75 15.37 0.48
N PRO A 64 15.09 15.25 0.55
CA PRO A 64 15.78 13.97 0.66
C PRO A 64 15.19 13.11 1.80
N GLY A 65 15.00 11.81 1.55
CA GLY A 65 14.39 10.88 2.51
C GLY A 65 12.85 10.92 2.57
N HIS A 66 12.18 11.91 2.00
CA HIS A 66 10.71 11.99 2.04
C HIS A 66 10.08 11.29 0.84
N TYR A 67 10.03 9.96 0.89
CA TYR A 67 9.39 9.10 -0.11
C TYR A 67 8.70 7.92 0.56
N PHE A 68 7.69 7.38 -0.12
CA PHE A 68 6.85 6.28 0.38
C PHE A 68 6.61 5.18 -0.65
N ALA A 69 7.03 5.39 -1.90
CA ALA A 69 7.20 4.35 -2.91
C ALA A 69 8.69 4.20 -3.23
N PRO A 70 9.18 3.00 -3.60
CA PRO A 70 10.58 2.82 -3.93
C PRO A 70 10.94 3.48 -5.26
N TYR A 71 12.24 3.60 -5.50
CA TYR A 71 12.84 3.98 -6.78
C TYR A 71 13.94 2.97 -7.14
N PRO A 72 14.45 2.93 -8.39
CA PRO A 72 15.52 2.01 -8.77
C PRO A 72 16.75 2.15 -7.85
N GLY A 73 17.13 1.05 -7.20
CA GLY A 73 18.24 1.00 -6.24
C GLY A 73 17.84 1.21 -4.77
N GLU A 74 16.60 1.59 -4.47
CA GLU A 74 16.08 1.65 -3.10
C GLU A 74 16.00 0.23 -2.49
N PRO A 75 16.38 0.03 -1.21
CA PRO A 75 16.44 -1.29 -0.58
C PRO A 75 15.18 -2.15 -0.67
N SER A 76 13.98 -1.56 -0.59
CA SER A 76 12.70 -2.29 -0.69
C SER A 76 12.23 -2.55 -2.14
N ALA A 77 12.91 -2.03 -3.16
CA ALA A 77 12.45 -2.09 -4.55
C ALA A 77 12.19 -3.54 -5.05
N LYS A 78 13.05 -4.50 -4.68
CA LYS A 78 12.85 -5.91 -5.04
C LYS A 78 11.61 -6.51 -4.37
N ASP A 79 11.29 -6.08 -3.16
CA ASP A 79 10.11 -6.51 -2.43
C ASP A 79 8.84 -5.88 -3.00
N PHE A 80 8.90 -4.60 -3.40
CA PHE A 80 7.81 -3.95 -4.11
C PHE A 80 7.47 -4.64 -5.44
N VAL A 81 8.45 -5.14 -6.19
CA VAL A 81 8.19 -5.93 -7.41
C VAL A 81 7.40 -7.21 -7.08
N LYS A 82 7.68 -7.86 -5.95
CA LYS A 82 6.89 -9.01 -5.50
C LYS A 82 5.48 -8.60 -5.09
N PHE A 83 5.34 -7.47 -4.39
CA PHE A 83 4.04 -6.88 -4.04
C PHE A 83 3.21 -6.58 -5.30
N HIS A 84 3.80 -5.92 -6.31
CA HIS A 84 3.18 -5.64 -7.61
C HIS A 84 2.78 -6.91 -8.37
N ALA A 85 3.55 -8.00 -8.24
CA ALA A 85 3.25 -9.27 -8.88
C ALA A 85 2.22 -10.14 -8.11
N ASP A 86 1.87 -9.76 -6.88
CA ASP A 86 0.89 -10.50 -6.09
C ASP A 86 -0.51 -10.37 -6.70
N ARG A 87 -1.22 -11.49 -6.84
CA ARG A 87 -2.55 -11.57 -7.46
C ARG A 87 -3.63 -10.72 -6.76
N ARG A 88 -3.39 -10.33 -5.51
CA ARG A 88 -4.28 -9.47 -4.73
C ARG A 88 -4.09 -7.98 -5.03
N THR A 89 -3.05 -7.63 -5.78
CA THR A 89 -2.79 -6.25 -6.20
C THR A 89 -3.11 -6.06 -7.67
N VAL A 90 -3.50 -4.85 -8.03
CA VAL A 90 -3.77 -4.45 -9.41
C VAL A 90 -3.06 -3.13 -9.66
N PHE A 91 -2.23 -3.11 -10.69
CA PHE A 91 -1.56 -1.92 -11.18
C PHE A 91 -1.94 -1.74 -12.66
N VAL A 92 -1.94 -0.48 -13.12
CA VAL A 92 -2.17 -0.21 -14.53
C VAL A 92 -1.05 -0.86 -15.36
N LYS A 93 -1.43 -1.54 -16.45
CA LYS A 93 -0.43 -2.06 -17.38
C LYS A 93 0.24 -0.88 -18.08
N ALA A 94 1.56 -0.93 -18.23
CA ALA A 94 2.27 -0.03 -19.12
C ALA A 94 1.76 -0.29 -20.55
N GLY A 95 0.91 0.60 -21.07
CA GLY A 95 0.27 0.48 -22.39
C GLY A 95 -1.25 0.70 -22.44
N GLY A 96 -1.90 1.19 -21.38
CA GLY A 96 -3.25 1.74 -21.52
C GLY A 96 -3.24 2.91 -22.50
N GLU A 97 -4.14 2.90 -23.50
CA GLU A 97 -4.28 3.96 -24.50
C GLU A 97 -4.36 5.34 -23.83
N LYS A 98 -3.70 6.31 -24.47
CA LYS A 98 -3.65 7.71 -24.05
C LYS A 98 -5.03 8.33 -23.96
#